data_AF-A0A7Z9UD70-F1
#
_entry.id   AF-A0A7Z9UD70-F1
#
_cell.length_a   1.000
_cell.length_b   1.000
_cell.length_c   1.000
_cell.angle_alpha   90.00
_cell.angle_beta   90.00
_cell.angle_gamma   90.00
#
_symmetry.space_group_name_H-M   'P 1'
#
loop_
_entity.id
_entity.type
_entity.pdbx_description
1 polymer ?
#
loop_
_entity_poly.entity_id
_entity_poly.type
_entity_poly.pdbx_seq_one_letter_code
_entity_poly.pdbx_strand_id
1 'polypeptide(L)'
;MSVLNAYLENFIELSRRWAARLDDLTVDGLRLLFQDEEHPVTALACAVEIQKEVAELHQLLQERGVPALQVSIGLHSDKAMIATLGGGESYRQTLLAGDTQ
;
A
#
# COMPACT_ATOMS: atom_id res chain seq x y z
N MET A 1 -21.61 -7.24 -1.55
CA MET A 1 -20.14 -7.09 -1.45
C MET A 1 -19.86 -6.06 -0.39
N SER A 2 -19.00 -6.37 0.59
CA SER A 2 -18.66 -5.46 1.68
C SER A 2 -17.89 -4.24 1.17
N VAL A 3 -18.01 -3.11 1.87
CA VAL A 3 -17.25 -1.87 1.60
C VAL A 3 -15.75 -2.14 1.59
N LEU A 4 -15.28 -3.05 2.45
CA LEU A 4 -13.90 -3.50 2.53
C LEU A 4 -13.42 -4.15 1.22
N ASN A 5 -14.24 -4.98 0.57
CA ASN A 5 -13.81 -5.65 -0.66
C ASN A 5 -13.70 -4.66 -1.83
N ALA A 6 -14.65 -3.74 -1.95
CA ALA A 6 -14.58 -2.67 -2.95
C ALA A 6 -13.36 -1.75 -2.71
N TYR A 7 -13.05 -1.46 -1.44
CA TYR A 7 -11.86 -0.72 -1.06
C TYR A 7 -10.57 -1.45 -1.44
N LEU A 8 -10.43 -2.73 -1.07
CA LEU A 8 -9.24 -3.53 -1.34
C LEU A 8 -9.02 -3.75 -2.84
N GLU A 9 -10.08 -3.99 -3.62
CA GLU A 9 -9.99 -4.15 -5.07
C GLU A 9 -9.48 -2.88 -5.76
N ASN A 10 -9.97 -1.70 -5.37
CA ASN A 10 -9.53 -0.44 -5.95
C ASN A 10 -8.05 -0.13 -5.61
N PHE A 11 -7.62 -0.50 -4.41
CA PHE A 11 -6.24 -0.32 -3.96
C PHE A 11 -5.24 -1.25 -4.63
N ILE A 12 -5.62 -2.51 -4.91
CA ILE A 12 -4.77 -3.43 -5.67
C ILE A 12 -4.54 -2.89 -7.08
N GLU A 13 -5.56 -2.32 -7.71
CA GLU A 13 -5.43 -1.75 -9.06
C GLU A 13 -4.59 -0.46 -9.07
N LEU A 14 -4.72 0.38 -8.03
CA LEU A 14 -3.82 1.52 -7.79
C LEU A 14 -2.36 1.08 -7.65
N SER A 15 -2.07 0.04 -6.87
CA SER A 15 -0.69 -0.44 -6.67
C SER A 15 -0.02 -0.89 -7.97
N ARG A 16 -0.78 -1.47 -8.89
CA ARG A 16 -0.29 -1.90 -10.22
C ARG A 16 0.08 -0.72 -11.11
N ARG A 17 -0.65 0.40 -11.02
CA ARG A 17 -0.42 1.60 -11.83
C ARG A 17 0.92 2.28 -11.52
N TRP A 18 1.40 2.14 -10.28
CA TRP A 18 2.59 2.85 -9.80
C TRP A 18 3.90 2.04 -9.88
N ALA A 19 3.89 0.90 -10.59
CA ALA A 19 5.03 -0.05 -10.65
C ALA A 19 5.56 -0.47 -9.27
N ALA A 20 4.77 -0.25 -8.22
CA ALA A 20 5.13 -0.58 -6.87
C ALA A 20 4.97 -2.08 -6.67
N ARG A 21 5.92 -2.71 -5.98
CA ARG A 21 5.74 -4.09 -5.55
C ARG A 21 4.84 -4.09 -4.33
N LEU A 22 3.71 -4.79 -4.40
CA LEU A 22 2.92 -5.12 -3.21
C LEU A 22 3.75 -6.09 -2.34
N ASP A 23 4.23 -5.61 -1.20
CA ASP A 23 5.06 -6.38 -0.27
C ASP A 23 4.19 -7.16 0.71
N ASP A 24 3.18 -6.49 1.27
CA ASP A 24 2.23 -7.10 2.18
C ASP A 24 0.82 -6.50 2.07
N LEU A 25 -0.18 -7.34 2.31
CA LEU A 25 -1.59 -6.97 2.40
C LEU A 25 -2.11 -7.49 3.75
N THR A 26 -2.39 -6.56 4.66
CA THR A 26 -2.98 -6.87 5.97
C THR A 26 -4.50 -6.64 5.92
N VAL A 27 -5.20 -6.99 7.00
CA VAL A 27 -6.67 -6.86 7.10
C VAL A 27 -7.14 -5.42 6.91
N ASP A 28 -6.30 -4.46 7.27
CA ASP A 28 -6.60 -3.03 7.37
C ASP A 28 -5.63 -2.13 6.59
N GLY A 29 -4.67 -2.72 5.88
CA GLY A 29 -3.57 -1.97 5.29
C GLY A 29 -2.84 -2.72 4.20
N LEU A 30 -1.98 -1.98 3.51
CA LEU A 30 -1.11 -2.49 2.46
C LEU A 30 0.25 -1.84 2.59
N ARG A 31 1.27 -2.58 2.16
CA ARG A 31 2.64 -2.09 2.08
C ARG A 31 3.12 -2.16 0.64
N LEU A 32 3.55 -1.01 0.13
CA LEU A 32 4.14 -0.87 -1.19
C LEU A 32 5.64 -0.63 -1.05
N LEU A 33 6.41 -1.27 -1.94
CA LEU A 33 7.83 -1.08 -2.06
C LEU A 33 8.17 -0.47 -3.42
N PHE A 34 8.91 0.63 -3.38
CA PHE A 34 9.41 1.37 -4.54
C PHE A 34 10.93 1.21 -4.60
N GLN A 35 11.46 0.89 -5.79
CA GLN A 35 12.88 0.57 -5.99
C GLN A 35 13.51 1.36 -7.16
N ASP A 36 12.73 2.20 -7.84
CA ASP A 36 13.26 3.07 -8.90
C ASP A 36 14.19 4.16 -8.33
N GLU A 37 15.02 4.78 -9.18
CA GLU A 37 15.98 5.82 -8.75
C GLU A 37 15.29 7.03 -8.07
N GLU A 38 14.03 7.29 -8.44
CA GLU A 38 13.22 8.39 -7.92
C GLU A 38 12.21 7.89 -6.87
N HIS A 39 12.48 6.75 -6.22
CA HIS A 39 11.51 6.05 -5.37
C HIS A 39 10.83 6.94 -4.32
N PRO A 40 11.48 7.95 -3.69
CA PRO A 40 10.79 8.83 -2.75
C PRO A 40 9.73 9.71 -3.43
N VAL A 41 10.01 10.20 -4.64
CA VAL A 41 9.10 11.03 -5.44
C VAL A 41 7.94 10.18 -5.94
N THR A 42 8.23 8.99 -6.49
CA THR A 42 7.23 8.03 -6.95
C THR A 42 6.29 7.62 -5.80
N ALA A 43 6.84 7.31 -4.63
CA ALA A 43 6.06 6.94 -3.45
C ALA A 43 5.17 8.09 -2.94
N LEU A 44 5.69 9.33 -2.92
CA LEU A 44 4.90 10.50 -2.54
C LEU A 44 3.75 10.77 -3.52
N ALA A 45 4.03 10.70 -4.81
CA ALA A 45 3.02 10.90 -5.85
C ALA A 45 1.92 9.83 -5.77
N CYS A 46 2.30 8.57 -5.57
CA CYS A 46 1.38 7.47 -5.32
C CYS A 46 0.51 7.72 -4.07
N ALA A 47 1.11 8.14 -2.95
CA ALA A 47 0.38 8.45 -1.73
C ALA A 47 -0.66 9.57 -1.92
N VAL A 48 -0.30 10.61 -2.68
CA VAL A 48 -1.23 11.72 -3.00
C VAL A 48 -2.38 11.24 -3.88
N GLU A 49 -2.12 10.40 -4.88
CA GLU A 49 -3.17 9.83 -5.73
C GLU A 49 -4.13 8.96 -4.92
N ILE A 50 -3.59 8.08 -4.06
CA ILE A 50 -4.38 7.25 -3.16
C ILE A 50 -5.31 8.12 -2.29
N GLN A 51 -4.79 9.18 -1.68
CA GLN A 51 -5.62 10.04 -0.82
C GLN A 51 -6.75 10.74 -1.58
N LYS A 52 -6.55 11.05 -2.87
CA LYS A 52 -7.60 11.61 -3.72
C LYS A 52 -8.70 10.58 -4.01
N GLU A 53 -8.33 9.35 -4.39
CA GLU A 53 -9.30 8.28 -4.63
C GLU A 53 -10.08 7.93 -3.37
N VAL A 54 -9.44 7.93 -2.20
CA VAL A 54 -10.12 7.72 -0.90
C VAL A 54 -11.12 8.84 -0.62
N ALA A 55 -10.79 10.09 -0.93
CA ALA A 55 -11.71 11.22 -0.75
C ALA A 55 -12.94 11.10 -1.65
N GLU A 56 -12.78 10.67 -2.90
CA GLU A 56 -13.89 10.40 -3.82
C GLU A 56 -14.77 9.24 -3.32
N LEU A 57 -14.15 8.15 -2.86
CA LEU A 57 -14.87 7.03 -2.26
C LEU A 57 -15.65 7.45 -1.02
N HIS A 58 -15.06 8.28 -0.17
CA HIS A 58 -15.73 8.80 1.03
C HIS A 58 -17.00 9.56 0.67
N GLN A 59 -16.97 10.40 -0.37
CA GLN A 59 -18.15 11.12 -0.84
C GLN A 59 -19.27 10.14 -1.25
N LEU A 60 -18.93 9.11 -2.03
CA LEU A 60 -19.88 8.07 -2.43
C LEU A 60 -20.45 7.27 -1.25
N LEU A 61 -19.63 7.01 -0.23
CA LEU A 61 -20.06 6.30 0.99
C LEU A 61 -21.02 7.15 1.82
N GLN A 62 -20.75 8.47 1.95
CA GLN A 62 -21.63 9.38 2.65
C GLN A 62 -23.01 9.49 1.98
N GLU A 63 -23.06 9.57 0.65
CA GLU A 63 -24.33 9.57 -0.12
C GLU A 63 -25.15 8.30 0.15
N ARG A 64 -24.49 7.19 0.47
CA ARG A 64 -25.12 5.90 0.79
C ARG A 64 -25.42 5.69 2.27
N GLY A 65 -25.19 6.71 3.10
CA GLY A 65 -25.37 6.63 4.57
C GLY A 65 -24.39 5.69 5.25
N VAL A 66 -23.27 5.36 4.59
CA VAL A 66 -22.23 4.48 5.12
C VAL A 66 -21.17 5.35 5.81
N PRO A 67 -20.63 4.92 6.97
CA PRO A 67 -19.54 5.64 7.62
C PRO A 67 -18.35 5.84 6.70
N ALA A 68 -17.78 7.04 6.82
CA ALA A 68 -16.52 7.45 6.24
C ALA A 68 -15.40 6.44 6.50
N LEU A 69 -14.59 6.17 5.47
CA LEU A 69 -13.36 5.42 5.63
C LEU A 69 -12.21 6.41 5.89
N GLN A 70 -11.44 6.17 6.96
CA GLN A 70 -10.21 6.91 7.20
C GLN A 70 -9.01 6.07 6.75
N VAL A 71 -8.18 6.66 5.89
CA VAL A 71 -6.93 6.04 5.42
C VAL A 71 -5.77 6.96 5.79
N SER A 72 -4.76 6.38 6.43
CA SER A 72 -3.52 7.05 6.76
C SER A 72 -2.37 6.40 6.00
N ILE A 73 -1.46 7.21 5.47
CA ILE A 73 -0.32 6.73 4.68
C ILE A 73 0.96 7.20 5.36
N GLY A 74 1.83 6.23 5.71
CA GLY A 74 3.19 6.49 6.18
C GLY A 74 4.19 6.26 5.05
N LEU A 75 5.14 7.17 4.90
CA LEU A 75 6.24 7.05 3.95
C LEU A 75 7.57 7.02 4.71
N HIS A 76 8.46 6.11 4.31
CA HIS A 76 9.80 5.98 4.85
C HIS A 76 10.74 5.56 3.74
N SER A 77 11.96 6.09 3.76
CA SER A 77 12.99 5.85 2.75
C SER A 77 14.32 5.68 3.45
N ASP A 78 14.89 4.47 3.35
CA ASP A 78 16.21 4.15 3.88
C ASP A 78 16.79 2.94 3.14
N LYS A 79 18.03 2.58 3.46
CA LYS A 79 18.64 1.32 3.06
C LYS A 79 17.88 0.17 3.72
N ALA A 80 17.48 -0.79 2.91
CA ALA A 80 16.80 -1.99 3.36
C ALA A 80 17.31 -3.21 2.61
N MET A 81 17.21 -4.38 3.24
CA MET A 81 17.55 -5.64 2.60
C MET A 81 16.26 -6.37 2.19
N ILE A 82 16.18 -6.77 0.93
CA ILE A 82 15.11 -7.65 0.45
C ILE A 82 15.63 -9.09 0.52
N ALA A 83 14.98 -9.92 1.33
CA ALA A 83 15.35 -11.32 1.48
C ALA A 83 14.12 -12.22 1.32
N THR A 84 14.33 -13.41 0.77
CA THR A 84 13.33 -14.48 0.83
C THR A 84 13.46 -15.16 2.18
N LEU A 85 12.45 -15.01 3.04
CA LEU A 85 12.39 -15.61 4.36
C LEU A 85 11.32 -16.69 4.39
N GLY A 86 11.56 -17.77 5.11
CA GLY A 86 10.65 -18.91 5.17
C GLY A 86 11.28 -20.17 5.75
N GLY A 87 10.47 -21.20 5.89
CA GLY A 87 10.87 -22.51 6.39
C GLY A 87 9.76 -23.54 6.19
N GLY A 88 10.14 -24.80 5.96
CA GLY A 88 9.18 -25.85 5.59
C GLY A 88 8.63 -25.64 4.17
N GLU A 89 7.31 -25.50 4.04
CA GLU A 89 6.60 -25.37 2.75
C GLU A 89 6.29 -23.93 2.32
N SER A 90 6.67 -22.90 3.10
CA SER A 90 6.35 -21.50 2.80
C SER A 90 7.58 -20.61 2.81
N TYR A 91 7.73 -19.85 1.72
CA TYR A 91 8.76 -18.84 1.52
C TYR A 91 8.11 -17.55 0.99
N ARG A 92 8.58 -16.40 1.47
CA ARG A 92 8.08 -15.09 1.07
C ARG A 92 9.22 -14.09 0.95
N GLN A 93 9.25 -13.33 -0.14
CA GLN A 93 10.11 -12.14 -0.21
C GLN A 93 9.58 -11.08 0.75
N THR A 94 10.44 -10.62 1.64
CA THR A 94 10.12 -9.65 2.69
C THR A 94 11.18 -8.56 2.73
N LEU A 95 10.76 -7.33 3.01
CA LEU A 95 11.65 -6.24 3.37
C LEU A 95 12.11 -6.37 4.83
N LEU A 96 13.41 -6.50 5.04
CA LEU A 96 14.04 -6.35 6.34
C LEU A 96 14.59 -4.94 6.47
N ALA A 97 13.93 -4.13 7.29
CA ALA A 97 14.45 -2.86 7.75
C ALA A 97 15.44 -3.12 8.89
N GLY A 98 16.67 -2.69 8.73
CA GLY A 98 17.69 -2.76 9.76
C GLY A 98 18.75 -1.72 9.46
N ASP A 99 19.18 -0.99 10.50
CA ASP A 99 20.35 -0.13 10.43
C ASP A 99 21.52 -0.95 9.88
N THR A 100 21.87 -0.73 8.62
CA THR A 100 23.09 -1.28 8.05
C THR A 100 24.22 -0.41 8.57
N GLN A 101 24.66 -0.69 9.80
CA GLN A 101 25.94 -0.20 10.34
C GLN A 101 27.10 -0.91 9.65
#